data_AF-A0A182SBH7-F1
#
_entry.id   AF-A0A182SBH7-F1
#
_cell.length_a   1.000
_cell.length_b   1.000
_cell.length_c   1.000
_cell.angle_alpha   90.00
_cell.angle_beta   90.00
_cell.angle_gamma   90.00
#
_symmetry.space_group_name_H-M   'P 1'
#
loop_
_entity.id
_entity.type
_entity.pdbx_description
1 polymer ?
#
loop_
_entity_poly.entity_id
_entity_poly.type
_entity_poly.pdbx_seq_one_letter_code
_entity_poly.pdbx_strand_id
1 'polypeptide(L)'
;MPYFKWWKTTDDVLVTCRIFIFNVTNSDRWMDGSDDQLMLDEVVPIVYRETLEHDNVTFHEHNSTISYITTRRLVFLPDRNVPGILNKTIIVPNISLLGVAARMENDSYFMKGGLHLIYSLSGDSVFSRMTIYDYLWNTKPPFLNQAKKFVPGMVPSENVGVLKTMYEDHEEHVNVRYGKQYGHDQFFKMNTYEYEPTVPG
;
A
#
# COMPACT_ATOMS: atom_id res chain seq x y z
N MET A 1 -15.75 -22.60 -19.96
CA MET A 1 -15.30 -23.12 -18.65
C MET A 1 -15.42 -22.00 -17.61
N PRO A 2 -16.26 -22.14 -16.57
CA PRO A 2 -16.55 -21.07 -15.61
C PRO A 2 -15.29 -20.55 -14.90
N TYR A 3 -14.32 -21.42 -14.62
CA TYR A 3 -13.06 -21.06 -13.98
C TYR A 3 -12.21 -20.07 -14.79
N PHE A 4 -12.18 -20.17 -16.13
CA PHE A 4 -11.43 -19.21 -16.95
C PHE A 4 -12.10 -17.84 -16.94
N LYS A 5 -13.44 -17.81 -16.84
CA LYS A 5 -14.20 -16.56 -16.76
C LYS A 5 -13.95 -15.85 -15.42
N TRP A 6 -14.02 -16.60 -14.31
CA TRP A 6 -13.73 -16.08 -12.96
C TRP A 6 -12.28 -15.67 -12.76
N TRP A 7 -11.36 -16.40 -13.40
CA TRP A 7 -9.98 -15.97 -13.45
C TRP A 7 -9.90 -14.67 -14.24
N LYS A 8 -10.41 -14.62 -15.47
CA LYS A 8 -10.27 -13.46 -16.37
C LYS A 8 -10.82 -12.15 -15.78
N THR A 9 -11.92 -12.20 -15.04
CA THR A 9 -12.46 -11.04 -14.30
C THR A 9 -13.16 -11.50 -13.04
N THR A 10 -13.07 -10.69 -11.98
CA THR A 10 -13.84 -10.88 -10.74
C THR A 10 -15.16 -10.10 -10.71
N ASP A 11 -15.71 -9.70 -11.86
CA ASP A 11 -16.96 -8.95 -11.93
C ASP A 11 -18.17 -9.67 -11.33
N ASP A 12 -18.22 -11.00 -11.43
CA ASP A 12 -19.29 -11.86 -10.91
C ASP A 12 -19.00 -12.42 -9.50
N VAL A 13 -17.85 -12.08 -8.91
CA VAL A 13 -17.46 -12.49 -7.56
C VAL A 13 -17.18 -11.26 -6.70
N LEU A 14 -17.85 -11.16 -5.55
CA LEU A 14 -17.58 -10.07 -4.61
C LEU A 14 -16.31 -10.34 -3.81
N VAL A 15 -15.19 -9.77 -4.26
CA VAL A 15 -13.95 -9.70 -3.49
C VAL A 15 -13.94 -8.39 -2.69
N THR A 16 -13.76 -8.47 -1.38
CA THR A 16 -13.75 -7.29 -0.49
C THR A 16 -12.39 -7.11 0.15
N CYS A 17 -11.85 -5.90 0.07
CA CYS A 17 -10.73 -5.43 0.87
C CYS A 17 -11.28 -4.74 2.14
N ARG A 18 -10.89 -5.24 3.32
CA ARG A 18 -11.33 -4.73 4.62
C ARG A 18 -10.13 -4.14 5.35
N ILE A 19 -10.22 -2.86 5.68
CA ILE A 19 -9.10 -2.11 6.26
C ILE A 19 -9.45 -1.77 7.70
N PHE A 20 -8.58 -2.15 8.62
CA PHE A 20 -8.70 -1.86 10.04
C PHE A 20 -7.64 -0.83 10.41
N ILE A 21 -8.06 0.28 11.02
CA ILE A 21 -7.15 1.36 11.41
C ILE A 21 -7.12 1.45 12.92
N PHE A 22 -5.93 1.47 13.51
CA PHE A 22 -5.75 1.68 14.94
C PHE A 22 -5.49 3.18 15.19
N ASN A 23 -6.50 3.85 15.71
CA ASN A 23 -6.43 5.26 16.08
C ASN A 23 -5.73 5.41 17.43
N VAL A 24 -4.69 6.25 17.48
CA VAL A 24 -3.99 6.59 18.73
C VAL A 24 -4.83 7.58 19.53
N THR A 25 -5.08 7.29 20.81
CA THR A 25 -5.94 8.13 21.66
C THR A 25 -5.19 9.00 22.65
N ASN A 26 -3.93 8.69 22.94
CA ASN A 26 -3.09 9.40 23.93
C ASN A 26 -1.74 9.89 23.36
N SER A 27 -1.69 10.26 22.08
CA SER A 27 -0.44 10.65 21.40
C SER A 27 0.35 11.72 22.16
N ASP A 28 -0.32 12.74 22.68
CA ASP A 28 0.36 13.88 23.32
C ASP A 28 0.96 13.49 24.68
N ARG A 29 0.20 12.73 25.49
CA ARG A 29 0.63 12.20 26.79
C ARG A 29 1.71 11.13 26.66
N TRP A 30 1.73 10.39 25.56
CA TRP A 30 2.79 9.44 25.30
C TRP A 30 4.07 10.16 24.84
N MET A 31 3.93 11.19 23.99
CA MET A 31 5.07 11.99 23.52
C MET A 31 5.74 12.82 24.62
N ASP A 32 4.99 13.27 25.64
CA ASP A 32 5.54 14.00 26.79
C ASP A 32 6.07 13.09 27.92
N GLY A 33 5.88 11.77 27.79
CA GLY A 33 6.31 10.77 28.76
C GLY A 33 5.39 10.61 29.97
N SER A 34 4.19 11.22 29.98
CA SER A 34 3.19 11.03 31.04
C SER A 34 2.55 9.64 31.02
N ASP A 35 2.43 9.02 29.84
CA ASP A 35 1.95 7.66 29.66
C ASP A 35 3.07 6.77 29.09
N ASP A 36 3.34 5.62 29.73
CA ASP A 36 4.37 4.67 29.29
C ASP A 36 3.95 3.84 28.06
N GLN A 37 2.66 3.82 27.72
CA GLN A 37 2.08 2.99 26.67
C GLN A 37 1.16 3.78 25.74
N LEU A 38 1.23 3.46 24.44
CA LEU A 38 0.29 3.96 23.45
C LEU A 38 -1.05 3.25 23.58
N MET A 39 -2.12 4.03 23.67
CA MET A 39 -3.50 3.59 23.71
C MET A 39 -4.08 3.65 22.30
N LEU A 40 -4.69 2.54 21.87
CA LEU A 40 -5.18 2.34 20.52
C LEU A 40 -6.66 1.97 20.53
N ASP A 41 -7.45 2.66 19.71
CA ASP A 41 -8.84 2.32 19.42
C ASP A 41 -8.96 1.81 17.98
N GLU A 42 -9.51 0.61 17.80
CA GLU A 42 -9.82 0.10 16.47
C GLU A 42 -10.98 0.89 15.85
N VAL A 43 -10.75 1.41 14.65
CA VAL A 43 -11.80 1.94 13.79
C VAL A 43 -12.33 0.79 12.94
N VAL A 44 -13.64 0.53 13.06
CA VAL A 44 -14.42 -0.47 12.30
C VAL A 44 -14.04 -0.51 10.82
N PRO A 45 -14.14 -1.69 10.16
CA PRO A 45 -13.48 -1.89 8.89
C PRO A 45 -14.01 -0.95 7.81
N ILE A 46 -13.09 -0.28 7.13
CA ILE A 46 -13.39 0.42 5.89
C ILE A 46 -13.40 -0.61 4.77
N VAL A 47 -14.54 -0.75 4.10
CA VAL A 47 -14.75 -1.81 3.10
C VAL A 47 -14.71 -1.25 1.68
N TYR A 48 -13.82 -1.80 0.88
CA TYR A 48 -13.75 -1.60 -0.57
C TYR A 48 -14.06 -2.93 -1.27
N ARG A 49 -14.64 -2.86 -2.48
CA ARG A 49 -14.61 -3.96 -3.43
C ARG A 49 -13.28 -3.90 -4.17
N GLU A 50 -12.64 -5.05 -4.29
CA GLU A 50 -11.49 -5.22 -5.17
C GLU A 50 -11.94 -5.92 -6.45
N THR A 51 -11.56 -5.37 -7.59
CA THR A 51 -11.79 -5.97 -8.91
C THR A 51 -10.45 -6.29 -9.56
N LEU A 52 -10.30 -7.51 -10.05
CA LEU A 52 -9.16 -7.94 -10.84
C LEU A 52 -9.62 -8.21 -12.28
N GLU A 53 -8.92 -7.62 -13.24
CA GLU A 53 -9.12 -7.81 -14.68
C GLU A 53 -7.82 -8.39 -15.26
N HIS A 54 -7.90 -9.49 -16.02
CA HIS A 54 -6.76 -10.06 -16.73
C HIS A 54 -6.90 -9.89 -18.24
N ASP A 55 -6.04 -9.04 -18.80
CA ASP A 55 -6.01 -8.70 -20.23
C ASP A 55 -4.74 -9.19 -20.91
N ASN A 56 -4.67 -9.03 -22.23
CA ASN A 56 -3.54 -9.46 -23.07
C ASN A 56 -3.11 -10.92 -22.88
N VAL A 57 -4.10 -11.79 -22.61
CA VAL A 57 -3.89 -13.21 -22.35
C VAL A 57 -3.31 -13.91 -23.58
N THR A 58 -2.10 -14.44 -23.45
CA THR A 58 -1.38 -15.15 -24.51
C THR A 58 -1.01 -16.55 -24.04
N PHE A 59 -1.41 -17.56 -24.81
CA PHE A 59 -1.08 -18.97 -24.53
C PHE A 59 0.18 -19.36 -25.30
N HIS A 60 1.17 -19.89 -24.57
CA HIS A 60 2.43 -20.36 -25.12
C HIS A 60 2.43 -21.89 -25.12
N GLU A 61 1.98 -22.51 -26.20
CA GLU A 61 1.88 -23.98 -26.32
C GLU A 61 3.25 -24.66 -26.22
N HIS A 62 4.30 -24.04 -26.77
CA HIS A 62 5.64 -24.61 -26.83
C HIS A 62 6.29 -24.86 -25.45
N ASN A 63 5.85 -24.14 -24.42
CA ASN A 63 6.37 -24.28 -23.06
C ASN A 63 5.24 -24.42 -22.01
N SER A 64 3.99 -24.60 -22.43
CA SER A 64 2.85 -24.73 -21.53
C SER A 64 2.75 -23.57 -20.51
N THR A 65 2.98 -22.31 -20.91
CA THR A 65 2.75 -21.10 -20.07
C THR A 65 1.70 -20.13 -20.61
N ILE A 66 1.03 -19.37 -19.73
CA ILE A 66 0.14 -18.27 -20.10
C ILE A 66 0.75 -16.98 -19.60
N SER A 67 0.85 -15.98 -20.46
CA SER A 67 1.16 -14.60 -20.07
C SER A 67 -0.11 -13.75 -20.07
N TYR A 68 -0.20 -12.80 -19.15
CA TYR A 68 -1.31 -11.86 -19.05
C TYR A 68 -0.89 -10.61 -18.27
N ILE A 69 -1.67 -9.55 -18.40
CA ILE A 69 -1.55 -8.33 -17.60
C ILE A 69 -2.70 -8.33 -16.59
N THR A 70 -2.39 -8.16 -15.32
CA THR A 70 -3.40 -8.04 -14.25
C THR A 70 -3.61 -6.59 -13.90
N THR A 71 -4.86 -6.15 -13.87
CA THR A 71 -5.23 -4.84 -13.35
C THR A 71 -6.09 -4.95 -12.11
N ARG A 72 -5.68 -4.24 -11.05
CA ARG A 72 -6.39 -4.20 -9.77
C ARG A 72 -7.03 -2.83 -9.56
N ARG A 73 -8.28 -2.80 -9.11
CA ARG A 73 -8.97 -1.56 -8.75
C ARG A 73 -9.73 -1.73 -7.45
N LEU A 74 -9.74 -0.66 -6.65
CA LEU A 74 -10.56 -0.57 -5.45
C LEU A 74 -11.74 0.37 -5.68
N VAL A 75 -12.93 -0.08 -5.28
CA VAL A 75 -14.16 0.70 -5.33
C VAL A 75 -14.75 0.75 -3.93
N PHE A 76 -14.92 1.96 -3.37
CA PHE A 76 -15.54 2.12 -2.07
C PHE A 76 -16.98 1.60 -2.10
N LEU A 77 -17.42 0.88 -1.06
CA LEU A 77 -18.77 0.33 -0.96
C LEU A 77 -19.59 1.08 0.10
N PRO A 78 -20.37 2.13 -0.26
CA PRO A 78 -21.08 2.95 0.72
C PRO A 78 -21.97 2.15 1.68
N ASP A 79 -22.72 1.17 1.15
CA ASP A 79 -23.66 0.36 1.93
C ASP A 79 -22.99 -0.66 2.89
N ARG A 80 -21.67 -0.84 2.76
CA ARG A 80 -20.86 -1.72 3.62
C ARG A 80 -20.04 -0.95 4.65
N ASN A 81 -20.23 0.36 4.73
CA ASN A 81 -19.48 1.25 5.59
C ASN A 81 -20.43 2.09 6.46
N VAL A 82 -19.92 2.55 7.61
CA VAL A 82 -20.63 3.56 8.41
C VAL A 82 -20.71 4.86 7.59
N PRO A 83 -21.88 5.53 7.52
CA PRO A 83 -22.01 6.80 6.82
C PRO A 83 -20.96 7.83 7.27
N GLY A 84 -20.26 8.43 6.31
CA GLY A 84 -19.22 9.44 6.60
C GLY A 84 -17.92 8.88 7.17
N ILE A 85 -17.69 7.56 7.16
CA ILE A 85 -16.48 6.96 7.74
C ILE A 85 -15.19 7.58 7.20
N LEU A 86 -15.12 7.88 5.90
CA LEU A 86 -13.93 8.47 5.28
C LEU A 86 -13.61 9.89 5.80
N ASN A 87 -14.60 10.60 6.32
CA ASN A 87 -14.44 11.95 6.89
C ASN A 87 -14.06 11.91 8.38
N LYS A 88 -14.10 10.74 9.03
CA LYS A 88 -13.72 10.59 10.44
C LYS A 88 -12.23 10.95 10.59
N THR A 89 -11.93 11.84 11.53
CA THR A 89 -10.56 12.18 11.89
C THR A 89 -9.95 11.09 12.77
N ILE A 90 -8.72 10.73 12.48
CA ILE A 90 -7.89 9.78 13.21
C ILE A 90 -6.53 10.40 13.51
N ILE A 91 -5.85 9.85 14.51
CA ILE A 91 -4.45 10.12 14.84
C ILE A 91 -3.69 8.83 14.60
N VAL A 92 -2.68 8.89 13.75
CA VAL A 92 -1.88 7.73 13.33
C VAL A 92 -0.40 8.12 13.27
N PRO A 93 0.52 7.16 13.37
CA PRO A 93 1.94 7.46 13.19
C PRO A 93 2.21 8.03 11.79
N ASN A 94 3.14 8.99 11.70
CA ASN A 94 3.64 9.50 10.43
C ASN A 94 4.54 8.45 9.78
N ILE A 95 3.95 7.57 8.96
CA ILE A 95 4.61 6.41 8.36
C ILE A 95 5.81 6.82 7.50
N SER A 96 5.73 7.96 6.81
CA SER A 96 6.82 8.44 5.96
C SER A 96 8.04 8.85 6.78
N LEU A 97 7.82 9.61 7.86
CA LEU A 97 8.88 10.00 8.77
C LEU A 97 9.51 8.77 9.44
N LEU A 98 8.69 7.84 9.92
CA LEU A 98 9.15 6.60 10.55
C LEU A 98 9.93 5.72 9.57
N GLY A 99 9.46 5.57 8.33
CA GLY A 99 10.12 4.78 7.30
C GLY A 99 11.50 5.33 6.95
N VAL A 100 11.63 6.66 6.81
CA VAL A 100 12.92 7.31 6.58
C VAL A 100 13.84 7.16 7.81
N ALA A 101 13.32 7.38 9.02
CA ALA A 101 14.09 7.23 10.24
C ALA A 101 14.64 5.80 10.40
N ALA A 102 13.81 4.78 10.15
CA ALA A 102 14.21 3.37 10.18
C ALA A 102 15.27 3.06 9.11
N ARG A 103 15.08 3.55 7.88
CA ARG A 103 16.05 3.33 6.79
C ARG A 103 17.42 3.97 7.09
N MET A 104 17.43 5.10 7.78
CA MET A 104 18.64 5.85 8.12
C MET A 104 19.22 5.51 9.51
N GLU A 105 18.67 4.50 10.19
CA GLU A 105 19.08 4.13 11.55
C GLU A 105 20.57 3.80 11.64
N ASN A 106 21.14 3.17 10.60
CA ASN A 106 22.54 2.77 10.54
C ASN A 106 23.43 3.70 9.71
N ASP A 107 22.89 4.83 9.24
CA ASP A 107 23.66 5.80 8.45
C ASP A 107 24.58 6.67 9.33
N SER A 108 25.50 7.38 8.69
CA SER A 108 26.47 8.24 9.38
C SER A 108 25.78 9.35 10.19
N TYR A 109 26.44 9.82 11.27
CA TYR A 109 25.95 10.93 12.09
C TYR A 109 25.65 12.20 11.27
N PHE A 110 26.41 12.43 10.20
CA PHE A 110 26.18 13.55 9.29
C PHE A 110 24.82 13.43 8.59
N MET A 111 24.47 12.25 8.07
CA MET A 111 23.18 12.00 7.42
C MET A 111 22.02 12.13 8.40
N LYS A 112 22.19 11.62 9.63
CA LYS A 112 21.20 11.79 10.72
C LYS A 112 21.01 13.26 11.10
N GLY A 113 22.08 14.04 11.14
CA GLY A 113 22.02 15.49 11.36
C GLY A 113 21.24 16.22 10.26
N GLY A 114 21.45 15.84 9.00
CA GLY A 114 20.67 16.35 7.87
C GLY A 114 19.18 16.00 7.97
N LEU A 115 18.85 14.76 8.31
CA LEU A 115 17.46 14.32 8.56
C LEU A 115 16.81 15.15 9.68
N HIS A 116 17.51 15.33 10.80
CA HIS A 116 17.02 16.11 11.92
C HIS A 116 16.75 17.58 11.55
N LEU A 117 17.63 18.19 10.73
CA LEU A 117 17.43 19.54 10.21
C LEU A 117 16.15 19.62 9.36
N ILE A 118 15.97 18.69 8.41
CA ILE A 118 14.78 18.65 7.54
C ILE A 118 13.51 18.47 8.38
N TYR A 119 13.53 17.53 9.34
CA TYR A 119 12.42 17.31 10.26
C TYR A 119 12.07 18.58 11.05
N SER A 120 13.05 19.23 11.67
CA SER A 120 12.87 20.47 12.43
C SER A 120 12.27 21.59 11.56
N LEU A 121 12.75 21.75 10.32
CA LEU A 121 12.23 22.73 9.36
C LEU A 121 10.83 22.40 8.83
N SER A 122 10.38 21.16 8.93
CA SER A 122 9.07 20.74 8.43
C SER A 122 7.92 21.13 9.35
N GLY A 123 8.18 21.30 10.65
CA GLY A 123 7.13 21.46 11.66
C GLY A 123 6.20 20.25 11.76
N ASP A 124 6.60 19.11 11.19
CA ASP A 124 5.86 17.86 11.24
C ASP A 124 6.00 17.21 12.63
N SER A 125 5.19 16.20 12.90
CA SER A 125 5.21 15.48 14.16
C SER A 125 5.14 13.97 13.95
N VAL A 126 5.53 13.22 14.97
CA VAL A 126 5.56 11.74 14.93
C VAL A 126 4.17 11.14 14.72
N PHE A 127 3.11 11.86 15.14
CA PHE A 127 1.72 11.47 14.93
C PHE A 127 1.01 12.50 14.06
N SER A 128 0.34 12.05 13.02
CA SER A 128 -0.44 12.91 12.15
C SER A 128 -1.92 12.78 12.45
N ARG A 129 -2.60 13.92 12.56
CA ARG A 129 -4.06 14.02 12.67
C ARG A 129 -4.64 14.32 11.29
N MET A 130 -5.44 13.41 10.74
CA MET A 130 -6.03 13.57 9.41
C MET A 130 -7.33 12.77 9.26
N THR A 131 -8.05 12.97 8.16
CA THR A 131 -9.21 12.13 7.84
C THR A 131 -8.76 10.74 7.40
N ILE A 132 -9.66 9.75 7.51
CA ILE A 132 -9.42 8.41 6.96
C ILE A 132 -9.20 8.47 5.44
N TYR A 133 -9.92 9.35 4.72
CA TYR A 133 -9.69 9.55 3.30
C TYR A 133 -8.26 10.00 3.00
N ASP A 134 -7.79 11.03 3.71
CA ASP A 134 -6.44 11.54 3.50
C ASP A 134 -5.41 10.48 3.83
N TYR A 135 -5.56 9.77 4.96
CA TYR A 135 -4.65 8.69 5.34
C TYR A 135 -4.52 7.59 4.27
N LEU A 136 -5.64 7.19 3.66
CA LEU A 136 -5.67 6.12 2.67
C LEU A 136 -5.23 6.59 1.27
N TRP A 137 -5.60 7.80 0.84
CA TRP A 137 -5.49 8.21 -0.57
C TRP A 137 -4.71 9.50 -0.83
N ASN A 138 -4.53 10.35 0.18
CA ASN A 138 -4.03 11.72 0.01
C ASN A 138 -3.10 12.18 1.16
N THR A 139 -2.25 11.28 1.65
CA THR A 139 -1.28 11.62 2.69
C THR A 139 -0.13 12.41 2.08
N LYS A 140 0.00 13.69 2.43
CA LYS A 140 1.07 14.59 1.97
C LYS A 140 1.76 15.26 3.17
N PRO A 141 2.67 14.56 3.85
CA PRO A 141 3.27 15.04 5.09
C PRO A 141 4.18 16.27 4.82
N PRO A 142 4.15 17.31 5.68
CA PRO A 142 5.06 18.45 5.59
C PRO A 142 6.53 18.06 5.51
N PHE A 143 6.93 16.99 6.20
CA PHE A 143 8.27 16.43 6.14
C PHE A 143 8.71 16.09 4.70
N LEU A 144 7.87 15.40 3.92
CA LEU A 144 8.22 15.04 2.54
C LEU A 144 8.34 16.27 1.64
N ASN A 145 7.51 17.28 1.85
CA ASN A 145 7.60 18.54 1.10
C ASN A 145 8.93 19.26 1.35
N GLN A 146 9.46 19.22 2.58
CA GLN A 146 10.79 19.76 2.85
C GLN A 146 11.90 18.85 2.31
N ALA A 147 11.81 17.54 2.54
CA ALA A 147 12.78 16.58 2.04
C ALA A 147 12.96 16.71 0.51
N LYS A 148 11.88 16.89 -0.25
CA LYS A 148 11.94 17.07 -1.70
C LYS A 148 12.72 18.31 -2.14
N LYS A 149 12.73 19.39 -1.33
CA LYS A 149 13.52 20.60 -1.63
C LYS A 149 15.02 20.38 -1.45
N PHE A 150 15.41 19.58 -0.45
CA PHE A 150 16.82 19.33 -0.13
C PHE A 150 17.41 18.16 -0.91
N VAL A 151 16.62 17.09 -1.11
CA VAL A 151 17.04 15.81 -1.72
C VAL A 151 15.96 15.29 -2.70
N PRO A 152 15.67 16.02 -3.80
CA PRO A 152 14.57 15.67 -4.71
C PRO A 152 14.68 14.26 -5.29
N GLY A 153 15.90 13.78 -5.57
CA GLY A 153 16.14 12.44 -6.12
C GLY A 153 15.87 11.29 -5.13
N MET A 154 15.66 11.58 -3.85
CA MET A 154 15.36 10.57 -2.81
C MET A 154 13.88 10.54 -2.41
N VAL A 155 13.05 11.44 -2.97
CA VAL A 155 11.62 11.51 -2.67
C VAL A 155 10.83 11.07 -3.90
N PRO A 156 10.44 9.77 -3.97
CA PRO A 156 9.81 9.23 -5.18
C PRO A 156 8.40 9.76 -5.42
N SER A 157 7.67 10.11 -4.36
CA SER A 157 6.31 10.64 -4.45
C SER A 157 6.04 11.68 -3.34
N GLU A 158 5.19 12.66 -3.66
CA GLU A 158 4.65 13.60 -2.68
C GLU A 158 3.40 13.08 -1.96
N ASN A 159 2.68 12.13 -2.58
CA ASN A 159 1.49 11.50 -2.02
C ASN A 159 1.78 10.05 -1.66
N VAL A 160 1.71 9.78 -0.37
CA VAL A 160 2.06 8.50 0.27
C VAL A 160 0.86 7.94 1.04
N GLY A 161 -0.36 8.23 0.56
CA GLY A 161 -1.57 7.60 1.07
C GLY A 161 -1.45 6.08 0.97
N VAL A 162 -1.84 5.35 2.03
CA VAL A 162 -1.56 3.91 2.15
C VAL A 162 -2.09 3.10 0.94
N LEU A 163 -3.36 3.28 0.58
CA LEU A 163 -3.95 2.62 -0.58
C LEU A 163 -3.46 3.24 -1.89
N LYS A 164 -3.22 4.56 -1.91
CA LYS A 164 -2.66 5.22 -3.09
C LYS A 164 -1.31 4.61 -3.49
N THR A 165 -0.45 4.30 -2.52
CA THR A 165 0.85 3.66 -2.74
C THR A 165 0.68 2.17 -3.05
N MET A 166 -0.17 1.44 -2.32
CA MET A 166 -0.40 0.00 -2.59
C MET A 166 -0.98 -0.27 -3.99
N TYR A 167 -1.78 0.65 -4.50
CA TYR A 167 -2.42 0.55 -5.82
C TYR A 167 -1.86 1.59 -6.80
N GLU A 168 -0.60 2.03 -6.64
CA GLU A 168 0.02 2.98 -7.56
C GLU A 168 0.31 2.32 -8.92
N ASP A 169 0.86 1.12 -8.89
CA ASP A 169 1.09 0.27 -10.05
C ASP A 169 -0.15 -0.58 -10.32
N HIS A 170 -0.89 -0.21 -11.36
CA HIS A 170 -2.16 -0.84 -11.68
C HIS A 170 -2.00 -2.01 -12.65
N GLU A 171 -0.82 -2.27 -13.18
CA GLU A 171 -0.58 -3.30 -14.18
C GLU A 171 0.56 -4.21 -13.72
N GLU A 172 0.26 -5.50 -13.60
CA GLU A 172 1.24 -6.52 -13.24
C GLU A 172 1.41 -7.47 -14.43
N HIS A 173 2.63 -7.63 -14.92
CA HIS A 173 2.97 -8.56 -16.00
C HIS A 173 3.29 -9.94 -15.44
N VAL A 174 2.42 -10.91 -15.70
CA VAL A 174 2.50 -12.23 -15.08
C VAL A 174 2.61 -13.32 -16.15
N ASN A 175 3.53 -14.27 -15.94
CA ASN A 175 3.56 -15.54 -16.66
C ASN A 175 3.39 -16.70 -15.68
N VAL A 176 2.46 -17.59 -15.97
CA VAL A 176 2.16 -18.78 -15.14
C VAL A 176 2.20 -20.04 -15.97
N ARG A 177 2.42 -21.17 -15.31
CA ARG A 177 2.31 -22.50 -15.91
C ARG A 177 0.84 -22.87 -16.13
N TYR A 178 0.51 -23.38 -17.32
CA TYR A 178 -0.80 -23.97 -17.62
C TYR A 178 -0.64 -25.36 -18.24
N GLY A 179 -1.68 -26.17 -18.23
CA GLY A 179 -1.69 -27.44 -18.94
C GLY A 179 -1.03 -28.62 -18.20
N LYS A 180 -1.09 -29.79 -18.83
CA LYS A 180 -0.77 -31.08 -18.20
C LYS A 180 0.72 -31.40 -18.12
N GLN A 181 1.56 -30.70 -18.90
CA GLN A 181 3.01 -30.97 -18.98
C GLN A 181 3.70 -30.82 -17.62
N TYR A 182 3.22 -29.92 -16.76
CA TYR A 182 3.78 -29.69 -15.43
C TYR A 182 3.14 -30.51 -14.31
N GLY A 183 2.10 -31.31 -14.61
CA GLY A 183 1.29 -31.98 -13.61
C GLY A 183 0.36 -31.03 -12.84
N HIS A 184 -0.54 -31.60 -12.04
CA HIS A 184 -1.55 -30.82 -11.30
C HIS A 184 -0.95 -29.98 -10.17
N ASP A 185 0.12 -30.45 -9.52
CA ASP A 185 0.74 -29.77 -8.37
C ASP A 185 1.47 -28.47 -8.73
N GLN A 186 1.70 -28.23 -10.02
CA GLN A 186 2.37 -27.05 -10.54
C GLN A 186 1.42 -26.16 -11.34
N PHE A 187 0.13 -26.51 -11.40
CA PHE A 187 -0.86 -25.73 -12.11
C PHE A 187 -0.89 -24.30 -11.56
N PHE A 188 -0.84 -23.33 -12.46
CA PHE A 188 -0.92 -21.90 -12.17
C PHE A 188 0.20 -21.33 -11.29
N LYS A 189 1.30 -22.09 -11.08
CA LYS A 189 2.49 -21.53 -10.45
C LYS A 189 3.09 -20.45 -11.33
N MET A 190 3.46 -19.35 -10.68
CA MET A 190 4.16 -18.24 -11.31
C MET A 190 5.52 -18.71 -11.83
N ASN A 191 5.80 -18.32 -13.07
CA ASN A 191 7.06 -18.57 -13.76
C ASN A 191 7.88 -17.29 -13.83
N THR A 192 7.24 -16.17 -14.18
CA THR A 192 7.82 -14.83 -14.06
C THR A 192 6.80 -13.80 -13.57
N TYR A 193 7.30 -12.76 -12.92
CA TYR A 193 6.60 -11.56 -12.48
C TYR A 193 7.43 -10.36 -12.92
N GLU A 194 6.81 -9.37 -13.57
CA GLU A 194 7.54 -8.26 -14.19
C GLU A 194 8.69 -8.73 -15.08
N TYR A 195 8.42 -9.78 -15.85
CA TYR A 195 9.37 -10.43 -16.77
C TYR A 195 10.56 -11.14 -16.11
N GLU A 196 10.68 -11.08 -14.79
CA GLU A 196 11.77 -11.69 -14.03
C GLU A 196 11.31 -12.97 -13.29
N PRO A 197 12.16 -13.99 -13.13
CA PRO A 197 11.82 -15.22 -12.44
C PRO A 197 11.85 -15.09 -10.91
N THR A 198 12.39 -13.98 -10.40
CA THR A 198 12.53 -13.67 -8.98
C THR A 198 12.10 -12.24 -8.74
N VAL A 199 11.53 -11.97 -7.56
CA VAL A 199 11.24 -10.60 -7.15
C VAL A 199 12.55 -9.79 -7.06
N PRO A 200 12.54 -8.49 -7.38
CA PRO A 200 13.65 -7.61 -7.09
C PRO A 200 14.00 -7.68 -5.59
N GLY A 201 15.27 -7.96 -5.28
CA GLY A 201 15.80 -8.03 -3.91
C GLY A 201 16.58 -6.79 -3.54
#